data_AF-A0A2E6X055-F1
#
_entry.id   AF-A0A2E6X055-F1
#
_cell.length_a   1.000
_cell.length_b   1.000
_cell.length_c   1.000
_cell.angle_alpha   90.00
_cell.angle_beta   90.00
_cell.angle_gamma   90.00
#
_symmetry.space_group_name_H-M   'P 1'
#
loop_
_entity.id
_entity.type
_entity.pdbx_description
1 polymer ?
#
loop_
_entity_poly.entity_id
_entity_poly.type
_entity_poly.pdbx_seq_one_letter_code
_entity_poly.pdbx_strand_id
1 'polypeptide(L)'
;MTNLKPSDKALVPFVSVDKMMKLIHHIGVEDMLRGLAEYIEADFKRWELFDKTPRVASHSEKGVIELMPTSDGDVYGFKYVNGHPDNTKDGFQTVTAFGLLANVDNGYPVLLTEMTILTALRTAATSAVVARLLAPKGAHVMAMIGNGAQSEFQSLAMKAICGVDEVRLYDIDRAATAKCAGNLAGHGIKVVECDTAEDAILGAQIITTCTADKQYATILTDNMVGSGVHINAIGGDCPGKTELAPAILHRSDIFVEFPEQTRIEGEIQQLEADHEVTEIWQVLTGQAEGRRTAEQITLFDSVGFAIEDFSALRYVRDQIAETGLFQPLDLLADPDDPRDLFGMLQRAG
;
A
#
# COMPACT_ATOMS: atom_id res chain seq x y z
N MET A 1 -33.35 -25.94 -24.80
CA MET A 1 -32.40 -25.31 -23.85
C MET A 1 -31.22 -24.82 -24.65
N THR A 2 -31.28 -23.56 -25.08
CA THR A 2 -30.14 -22.85 -25.66
C THR A 2 -29.06 -22.79 -24.59
N ASN A 3 -27.87 -23.30 -24.91
CA ASN A 3 -26.74 -23.33 -23.99
C ASN A 3 -26.23 -21.89 -23.86
N LEU A 4 -26.68 -21.15 -22.85
CA LEU A 4 -26.28 -19.77 -22.54
C LEU A 4 -24.88 -19.75 -21.94
N LYS A 5 -23.91 -20.30 -22.67
CA LYS A 5 -22.52 -20.14 -22.25
C LYS A 5 -22.12 -18.69 -22.52
N PRO A 6 -21.57 -17.96 -21.52
CA PRO A 6 -21.05 -16.62 -21.74
C PRO A 6 -19.97 -16.65 -22.83
N SER A 7 -19.93 -15.62 -23.67
CA SER A 7 -18.82 -15.46 -24.61
C SER A 7 -17.57 -14.95 -23.89
N ASP A 8 -16.43 -14.98 -24.57
CA ASP A 8 -15.19 -14.42 -24.04
C ASP A 8 -15.29 -12.94 -23.67
N LYS A 9 -16.23 -12.18 -24.26
CA LYS A 9 -16.47 -10.77 -23.91
C LYS A 9 -17.27 -10.59 -22.63
N ALA A 10 -18.02 -11.61 -22.19
CA ALA A 10 -18.74 -11.59 -20.93
C ALA A 10 -17.85 -11.90 -19.72
N LEU A 11 -16.71 -12.57 -19.98
CA LEU A 11 -15.82 -13.11 -18.97
C LEU A 11 -14.73 -12.11 -18.59
N VAL A 12 -14.66 -11.77 -17.31
CA VAL A 12 -13.60 -10.92 -16.73
C VAL A 12 -12.67 -11.80 -15.90
N PRO A 13 -11.33 -11.74 -16.09
CA PRO A 13 -10.40 -12.41 -15.20
C PRO A 13 -10.59 -11.94 -13.76
N PHE A 14 -10.94 -12.87 -12.86
CA PHE A 14 -11.05 -12.61 -11.44
C PHE A 14 -9.94 -13.34 -10.67
N VAL A 15 -9.14 -12.59 -9.92
CA VAL A 15 -8.14 -13.13 -9.00
C VAL A 15 -8.71 -13.12 -7.59
N SER A 16 -9.16 -14.30 -7.14
CA SER A 16 -9.65 -14.49 -5.77
C SER A 16 -8.50 -14.56 -4.76
N VAL A 17 -8.81 -14.54 -3.46
CA VAL A 17 -7.80 -14.69 -2.38
C VAL A 17 -6.98 -15.97 -2.54
N ASP A 18 -7.60 -17.10 -2.85
CA ASP A 18 -6.90 -18.37 -3.12
C ASP A 18 -5.91 -18.24 -4.30
N LYS A 19 -6.34 -17.58 -5.38
CA LYS A 19 -5.51 -17.37 -6.56
C LYS A 19 -4.36 -16.40 -6.30
N MET A 20 -4.60 -15.33 -5.55
CA MET A 20 -3.55 -14.39 -5.14
C MET A 20 -2.49 -15.08 -4.29
N MET A 21 -2.89 -15.87 -3.28
CA MET A 21 -1.92 -16.61 -2.45
C MET A 21 -1.07 -17.57 -3.29
N LYS A 22 -1.70 -18.29 -4.23
CA LYS A 22 -0.97 -19.18 -5.15
C LYS A 22 -0.04 -18.40 -6.08
N LEU A 23 -0.44 -17.23 -6.53
CA LEU A 23 0.38 -16.35 -7.37
C LEU A 23 1.63 -15.88 -6.61
N ILE A 24 1.45 -15.41 -5.37
CA ILE A 24 2.56 -15.00 -4.49
C ILE A 24 3.51 -16.18 -4.22
N HIS A 25 2.99 -17.38 -3.97
CA HIS A 25 3.83 -18.57 -3.78
C HIS A 25 4.55 -19.00 -5.06
N HIS A 26 3.92 -18.84 -6.23
CA HIS A 26 4.52 -19.15 -7.52
C HIS A 26 5.68 -18.21 -7.85
N ILE A 27 5.49 -16.90 -7.63
CA ILE A 27 6.50 -15.87 -7.90
C ILE A 27 7.57 -15.86 -6.80
N GLY A 28 7.18 -16.06 -5.55
CA GLY A 28 7.98 -15.80 -4.36
C GLY A 28 7.70 -14.40 -3.80
N VAL A 29 7.51 -14.27 -2.49
CA VAL A 29 7.08 -13.00 -1.87
C VAL A 29 8.07 -11.85 -2.07
N GLU A 30 9.38 -12.12 -2.04
CA GLU A 30 10.40 -11.09 -2.26
C GLU A 30 10.42 -10.62 -3.73
N ASP A 31 10.27 -11.54 -4.68
CA ASP A 31 10.22 -11.21 -6.10
C ASP A 31 8.91 -10.52 -6.49
N MET A 32 7.80 -10.89 -5.84
CA MET A 32 6.51 -10.18 -5.93
C MET A 32 6.67 -8.72 -5.47
N LEU A 33 7.34 -8.49 -4.34
CA LEU A 33 7.59 -7.14 -3.82
C LEU A 33 8.50 -6.32 -4.75
N ARG A 34 9.55 -6.93 -5.31
CA ARG A 34 10.42 -6.28 -6.30
C ARG A 34 9.65 -5.91 -7.57
N GLY A 35 8.85 -6.83 -8.12
CA GLY A 35 8.05 -6.57 -9.32
C GLY A 35 7.01 -5.46 -9.11
N LEU A 36 6.36 -5.43 -7.94
CA LEU A 36 5.47 -4.34 -7.57
C LEU A 36 6.22 -3.00 -7.47
N ALA A 37 7.39 -3.00 -6.83
CA ALA A 37 8.23 -1.80 -6.73
C ALA A 37 8.62 -1.25 -8.11
N GLU A 38 8.96 -2.13 -9.08
CA GLU A 38 9.27 -1.72 -10.45
C GLU A 38 8.08 -1.02 -11.14
N TYR A 39 6.87 -1.56 -11.00
CA TYR A 39 5.66 -0.95 -11.56
C TYR A 39 5.33 0.38 -10.89
N ILE A 40 5.41 0.44 -9.56
CA ILE A 40 5.18 1.67 -8.78
C ILE A 40 6.16 2.76 -9.19
N GLU A 41 7.45 2.45 -9.30
CA GLU A 41 8.46 3.41 -9.75
C GLU A 41 8.25 3.89 -11.18
N ALA A 42 7.89 2.97 -12.09
CA ALA A 42 7.61 3.32 -13.47
C ALA A 42 6.41 4.27 -13.58
N ASP A 43 5.35 4.00 -12.80
CA ASP A 43 4.14 4.82 -12.78
C ASP A 43 4.35 6.17 -12.09
N PHE A 44 5.12 6.22 -11.00
CA PHE A 44 5.49 7.50 -10.37
C PHE A 44 6.36 8.36 -11.30
N LYS A 45 7.25 7.77 -12.11
CA LYS A 45 8.05 8.55 -13.09
C LYS A 45 7.22 9.19 -14.19
N ARG A 46 5.98 8.75 -14.39
CA ARG A 46 5.01 9.32 -15.34
C ARG A 46 3.81 9.95 -14.61
N TRP A 47 4.03 10.47 -13.40
CA TRP A 47 3.04 11.13 -12.54
C TRP A 47 2.09 12.09 -13.28
N GLU A 48 2.64 12.92 -14.16
CA GLU A 48 1.89 13.95 -14.90
C GLU A 48 0.87 13.37 -15.91
N LEU A 49 1.05 12.13 -16.34
CA LEU A 49 0.11 11.47 -17.26
C LEU A 49 -1.20 11.08 -16.55
N PHE A 50 -1.15 10.87 -15.23
CA PHE A 50 -2.28 10.36 -14.49
C PHE A 50 -3.34 11.43 -14.24
N ASP A 51 -4.59 11.07 -14.48
CA ASP A 51 -5.76 11.73 -13.88
C ASP A 51 -5.81 11.38 -12.39
N LYS A 52 -5.58 12.39 -11.55
CA LYS A 52 -5.37 12.27 -10.11
C LYS A 52 -6.51 12.97 -9.39
N THR A 53 -7.11 12.27 -8.44
CA THR A 53 -8.10 12.83 -7.55
C THR A 53 -7.86 12.29 -6.15
N PRO A 54 -8.04 13.10 -5.09
CA PRO A 54 -8.12 12.55 -3.73
C PRO A 54 -9.18 11.44 -3.67
N ARG A 55 -8.95 10.43 -2.83
CA ARG A 55 -9.93 9.36 -2.62
C ARG A 55 -11.29 9.89 -2.17
N VAL A 56 -12.35 9.22 -2.58
CA VAL A 56 -13.71 9.54 -2.14
C VAL A 56 -14.02 8.74 -0.88
N ALA A 57 -14.13 9.42 0.25
CA ALA A 57 -14.35 8.80 1.55
C ALA A 57 -15.81 8.94 2.03
N SER A 58 -16.35 7.84 2.58
CA SER A 58 -17.60 7.79 3.33
C SER A 58 -17.30 7.45 4.78
N HIS A 59 -17.27 8.47 5.63
CA HIS A 59 -16.97 8.32 7.06
C HIS A 59 -18.20 7.83 7.84
N SER A 60 -17.94 6.96 8.80
CA SER A 60 -18.86 6.52 9.83
C SER A 60 -18.20 6.66 11.21
N GLU A 61 -18.98 6.49 12.28
CA GLU A 61 -18.47 6.54 13.65
C GLU A 61 -17.26 5.59 13.85
N LYS A 62 -17.39 4.35 13.37
CA LYS A 62 -16.42 3.27 13.63
C LYS A 62 -15.33 3.10 12.57
N GLY A 63 -15.41 3.82 11.46
CA GLY A 63 -14.47 3.62 10.35
C GLY A 63 -14.81 4.42 9.11
N VAL A 64 -14.16 4.08 8.00
CA VAL A 64 -14.32 4.74 6.70
C VAL A 64 -14.40 3.69 5.60
N ILE A 65 -15.12 4.01 4.53
CA ILE A 65 -15.15 3.27 3.26
C ILE A 65 -14.72 4.23 2.16
N GLU A 66 -13.84 3.80 1.28
CA GLU A 66 -13.16 4.67 0.32
C GLU A 66 -13.14 4.07 -1.08
N LEU A 67 -13.21 4.94 -2.08
CA LEU A 67 -12.90 4.63 -3.48
C LEU A 67 -11.68 5.43 -3.92
N MET A 68 -10.70 4.73 -4.47
CA MET A 68 -9.42 5.29 -4.90
C MET A 68 -9.25 5.10 -6.41
N PRO A 69 -9.81 5.98 -7.26
CA PRO A 69 -9.70 5.87 -8.71
C PRO A 69 -8.49 6.61 -9.28
N THR A 70 -7.94 6.12 -10.37
CA THR A 70 -7.01 6.87 -11.23
C THR A 70 -7.00 6.30 -12.64
N SER A 71 -6.48 7.05 -13.60
CA SER A 71 -6.35 6.66 -15.00
C SER A 71 -5.06 7.23 -15.56
N ASP A 72 -4.38 6.49 -16.43
CA ASP A 72 -3.26 7.02 -17.23
C ASP A 72 -3.68 7.40 -18.67
N GLY A 73 -4.98 7.37 -18.96
CA GLY A 73 -5.54 7.63 -20.28
C GLY A 73 -5.70 6.38 -21.15
N ASP A 74 -4.98 5.29 -20.86
CA ASP A 74 -5.09 4.01 -21.57
C ASP A 74 -5.92 3.00 -20.76
N VAL A 75 -5.65 2.92 -19.45
CA VAL A 75 -6.40 2.07 -18.52
C VAL A 75 -6.85 2.88 -17.31
N TYR A 76 -8.00 2.48 -16.78
CA TYR A 76 -8.63 3.04 -15.58
C TYR A 76 -8.57 1.99 -14.47
N GLY A 77 -8.13 2.38 -13.29
CA GLY A 77 -8.10 1.52 -12.11
C GLY A 77 -8.85 2.16 -10.95
N PHE A 78 -9.50 1.34 -10.15
CA PHE A 78 -9.94 1.77 -8.82
C PHE A 78 -9.79 0.67 -7.79
N LYS A 79 -9.64 1.10 -6.54
CA LYS A 79 -9.75 0.23 -5.37
C LYS A 79 -10.93 0.67 -4.49
N TYR A 80 -11.73 -0.31 -4.08
CA TYR A 80 -12.59 -0.21 -2.91
C TYR A 80 -11.80 -0.64 -1.69
N VAL A 81 -11.84 0.12 -0.60
CA VAL A 81 -11.19 -0.24 0.66
C VAL A 81 -11.98 0.27 1.87
N ASN A 82 -11.91 -0.45 2.99
CA ASN A 82 -12.39 0.04 4.28
C ASN A 82 -11.24 0.21 5.28
N GLY A 83 -11.42 1.10 6.26
CA GLY A 83 -10.55 1.24 7.44
C GLY A 83 -11.38 1.24 8.72
N HIS A 84 -11.37 0.13 9.45
CA HIS A 84 -12.20 -0.07 10.66
C HIS A 84 -11.37 -0.74 11.78
N PRO A 85 -10.64 0.04 12.60
CA PRO A 85 -9.72 -0.51 13.61
C PRO A 85 -10.36 -1.51 14.57
N ASP A 86 -11.63 -1.29 14.96
CA ASP A 86 -12.35 -2.16 15.90
C ASP A 86 -12.80 -3.51 15.34
N ASN A 87 -12.71 -3.75 14.02
CA ASN A 87 -13.20 -4.97 13.37
C ASN A 87 -12.58 -6.25 13.94
N THR A 88 -11.34 -6.20 14.43
CA THR A 88 -10.62 -7.36 14.97
C THR A 88 -11.28 -7.91 16.24
N LYS A 89 -12.00 -7.08 17.00
CA LYS A 89 -12.77 -7.50 18.19
C LYS A 89 -13.91 -8.44 17.85
N ASP A 90 -14.45 -8.33 16.65
CA ASP A 90 -15.59 -9.10 16.15
C ASP A 90 -15.18 -10.19 15.14
N GLY A 91 -13.88 -10.41 14.94
CA GLY A 91 -13.34 -11.41 14.00
C GLY A 91 -13.29 -10.95 12.53
N PHE A 92 -13.55 -9.67 12.25
CA PHE A 92 -13.38 -9.07 10.94
C PHE A 92 -11.98 -8.46 10.77
N GLN A 93 -11.58 -8.17 9.53
CA GLN A 93 -10.30 -7.50 9.23
C GLN A 93 -10.45 -5.98 9.34
N THR A 94 -9.42 -5.29 9.84
CA THR A 94 -9.36 -3.83 9.88
C THR A 94 -9.45 -3.22 8.48
N VAL A 95 -8.78 -3.86 7.51
CA VAL A 95 -8.74 -3.46 6.10
C VAL A 95 -9.17 -4.64 5.25
N THR A 96 -10.14 -4.42 4.38
CA THR A 96 -10.53 -5.29 3.28
C THR A 96 -10.62 -4.46 2.02
N ALA A 97 -10.20 -5.02 0.90
CA ALA A 97 -10.21 -4.31 -0.36
C ALA A 97 -10.39 -5.25 -1.55
N PHE A 98 -10.90 -4.69 -2.64
CA PHE A 98 -10.85 -5.28 -3.98
C PHE A 98 -10.67 -4.15 -4.98
N GLY A 99 -10.19 -4.48 -6.17
CA GLY A 99 -9.99 -3.49 -7.22
C GLY A 99 -10.28 -4.05 -8.60
N LEU A 100 -10.47 -3.10 -9.51
CA LEU A 100 -10.82 -3.37 -10.89
C LEU A 100 -9.92 -2.54 -11.80
N LEU A 101 -9.50 -3.13 -12.90
CA LEU A 101 -8.81 -2.46 -13.99
C LEU A 101 -9.67 -2.57 -15.25
N ALA A 102 -9.80 -1.49 -16.02
CA ALA A 102 -10.58 -1.42 -17.25
C ALA A 102 -9.81 -0.69 -18.35
N ASN A 103 -10.14 -0.98 -19.61
CA ASN A 103 -9.62 -0.20 -20.74
C ASN A 103 -10.41 1.11 -20.84
N VAL A 104 -9.71 2.23 -21.04
CA VAL A 104 -10.36 3.56 -21.16
C VAL A 104 -11.08 3.70 -22.49
N ASP A 105 -10.57 3.09 -23.57
CA ASP A 105 -11.09 3.21 -24.93
C ASP A 105 -12.56 2.75 -25.08
N ASN A 106 -12.95 1.73 -24.34
CA ASN A 106 -14.26 1.08 -24.42
C ASN A 106 -14.94 0.86 -23.06
N GLY A 107 -14.25 1.12 -21.95
CA GLY A 107 -14.77 0.96 -20.59
C GLY A 107 -14.90 -0.48 -20.10
N TYR A 108 -14.43 -1.47 -20.86
CA TYR A 108 -14.56 -2.89 -20.46
C TYR A 108 -13.55 -3.24 -19.36
N PRO A 109 -14.00 -3.89 -18.27
CA PRO A 109 -13.11 -4.40 -17.25
C PRO A 109 -12.24 -5.54 -17.78
N VAL A 110 -10.95 -5.48 -17.47
CA VAL A 110 -9.94 -6.47 -17.85
C VAL A 110 -9.39 -7.25 -16.66
N LEU A 111 -9.66 -6.79 -15.44
CA LEU A 111 -9.29 -7.48 -14.21
C LEU A 111 -10.27 -7.08 -13.10
N LEU A 112 -10.71 -8.07 -12.33
CA LEU A 112 -11.20 -7.88 -10.96
C LEU A 112 -10.27 -8.66 -10.03
N THR A 113 -9.83 -8.11 -8.92
CA THR A 113 -8.97 -8.85 -7.99
C THR A 113 -9.28 -8.50 -6.55
N GLU A 114 -9.06 -9.47 -5.66
CA GLU A 114 -8.85 -9.16 -4.25
C GLU A 114 -7.72 -8.13 -4.12
N MET A 115 -7.84 -7.22 -3.16
CA MET A 115 -6.79 -6.27 -2.85
C MET A 115 -6.51 -6.15 -1.36
N THR A 116 -6.94 -7.10 -0.54
CA THR A 116 -6.58 -7.10 0.88
C THR A 116 -5.12 -7.49 1.04
N ILE A 117 -4.68 -8.59 0.41
CA ILE A 117 -3.26 -8.99 0.41
C ILE A 117 -2.47 -8.04 -0.49
N LEU A 118 -3.01 -7.72 -1.67
CA LEU A 118 -2.35 -6.80 -2.60
C LEU A 118 -2.11 -5.42 -2.01
N THR A 119 -3.01 -4.91 -1.16
CA THR A 119 -2.78 -3.66 -0.42
C THR A 119 -1.57 -3.78 0.51
N ALA A 120 -1.41 -4.87 1.24
CA ALA A 120 -0.24 -5.03 2.11
C ALA A 120 1.07 -5.09 1.32
N LEU A 121 1.06 -5.80 0.18
CA LEU A 121 2.22 -5.88 -0.71
C LEU A 121 2.57 -4.53 -1.35
N ARG A 122 1.59 -3.81 -1.92
CA ARG A 122 1.85 -2.52 -2.57
C ARG A 122 2.29 -1.46 -1.56
N THR A 123 1.67 -1.41 -0.36
CA THR A 123 2.09 -0.47 0.69
C THR A 123 3.55 -0.72 1.07
N ALA A 124 3.93 -1.99 1.30
CA ALA A 124 5.31 -2.34 1.63
C ALA A 124 6.30 -2.04 0.49
N ALA A 125 5.91 -2.33 -0.76
CA ALA A 125 6.72 -2.00 -1.93
C ALA A 125 6.93 -0.49 -2.07
N THR A 126 5.87 0.34 -1.91
CA THR A 126 5.97 1.81 -1.90
C THR A 126 6.93 2.28 -0.82
N SER A 127 6.76 1.84 0.43
CA SER A 127 7.65 2.23 1.54
C SER A 127 9.11 1.88 1.24
N ALA A 128 9.38 0.70 0.66
CA ALA A 128 10.74 0.30 0.32
C ALA A 128 11.33 1.06 -0.88
N VAL A 129 10.52 1.41 -1.89
CA VAL A 129 10.94 2.31 -2.99
C VAL A 129 11.38 3.66 -2.42
N VAL A 130 10.56 4.24 -1.55
CA VAL A 130 10.86 5.54 -0.92
C VAL A 130 12.10 5.44 -0.02
N ALA A 131 12.17 4.43 0.84
CA ALA A 131 13.32 4.21 1.71
C ALA A 131 14.61 4.00 0.93
N ARG A 132 14.59 3.34 -0.24
CA ARG A 132 15.78 3.19 -1.07
C ARG A 132 16.36 4.53 -1.55
N LEU A 133 15.53 5.57 -1.67
CA LEU A 133 15.93 6.92 -2.07
C LEU A 133 16.30 7.81 -0.89
N LEU A 134 15.65 7.60 0.25
CA LEU A 134 15.68 8.53 1.39
C LEU A 134 16.41 7.99 2.62
N ALA A 135 16.57 6.67 2.76
CA ALA A 135 17.29 6.08 3.87
C ALA A 135 18.80 6.38 3.81
N PRO A 136 19.50 6.34 4.95
CA PRO A 136 20.95 6.43 4.98
C PRO A 136 21.58 5.35 4.10
N LYS A 137 22.64 5.70 3.37
CA LYS A 137 23.39 4.71 2.57
C LYS A 137 23.93 3.60 3.48
N GLY A 138 23.69 2.34 3.10
CA GLY A 138 24.11 1.19 3.90
C GLY A 138 23.24 0.93 5.13
N ALA A 139 22.02 1.48 5.17
CA ALA A 139 21.01 1.07 6.15
C ALA A 139 20.79 -0.45 6.09
N HIS A 140 20.92 -1.10 7.23
CA HIS A 140 20.80 -2.56 7.39
C HIS A 140 19.89 -2.95 8.57
N VAL A 141 19.58 -2.01 9.48
CA VAL A 141 18.68 -2.21 10.62
C VAL A 141 17.43 -1.36 10.48
N MET A 142 16.26 -2.01 10.55
CA MET A 142 14.95 -1.36 10.63
C MET A 142 14.29 -1.61 11.99
N ALA A 143 13.66 -0.59 12.56
CA ALA A 143 12.68 -0.74 13.64
C ALA A 143 11.26 -0.80 13.06
N MET A 144 10.46 -1.78 13.49
CA MET A 144 9.06 -1.95 13.10
C MET A 144 8.17 -1.78 14.33
N ILE A 145 7.50 -0.63 14.42
CA ILE A 145 6.61 -0.26 15.50
C ILE A 145 5.16 -0.48 15.07
N GLY A 146 4.48 -1.42 15.73
CA GLY A 146 3.21 -1.99 15.28
C GLY A 146 3.46 -3.25 14.46
N ASN A 147 3.08 -4.41 15.01
CA ASN A 147 3.36 -5.74 14.46
C ASN A 147 2.08 -6.47 13.99
N GLY A 148 1.11 -5.69 13.50
CA GLY A 148 -0.16 -6.14 12.95
C GLY A 148 -0.06 -6.77 11.56
N ALA A 149 -1.01 -6.47 10.68
CA ALA A 149 -1.12 -7.12 9.37
C ALA A 149 -0.03 -6.68 8.36
N GLN A 150 0.55 -5.49 8.51
CA GLN A 150 1.51 -4.92 7.55
C GLN A 150 2.97 -5.30 7.85
N SER A 151 3.28 -5.71 9.08
CA SER A 151 4.67 -5.76 9.57
C SER A 151 5.58 -6.73 8.82
N GLU A 152 5.08 -7.91 8.49
CA GLU A 152 5.85 -8.92 7.75
C GLU A 152 6.14 -8.42 6.33
N PHE A 153 5.15 -7.84 5.66
CA PHE A 153 5.31 -7.30 4.31
C PHE A 153 6.31 -6.15 4.28
N GLN A 154 6.20 -5.20 5.21
CA GLN A 154 7.14 -4.08 5.38
C GLN A 154 8.57 -4.59 5.60
N SER A 155 8.74 -5.56 6.51
CA SER A 155 10.05 -6.15 6.81
C SER A 155 10.67 -6.86 5.61
N LEU A 156 9.87 -7.66 4.89
CA LEU A 156 10.34 -8.38 3.71
C LEU A 156 10.63 -7.44 2.53
N ALA A 157 9.87 -6.37 2.35
CA ALA A 157 10.11 -5.38 1.29
C ALA A 157 11.42 -4.62 1.54
N MET A 158 11.64 -4.18 2.77
CA MET A 158 12.87 -3.50 3.18
C MET A 158 14.09 -4.41 3.04
N LYS A 159 13.96 -5.70 3.34
CA LYS A 159 14.99 -6.69 3.02
C LYS A 159 15.22 -6.81 1.51
N ALA A 160 14.15 -7.06 0.75
CA ALA A 160 14.26 -7.42 -0.66
C ALA A 160 14.76 -6.28 -1.55
N ILE A 161 14.46 -5.02 -1.19
CA ILE A 161 14.68 -3.82 -2.01
C ILE A 161 15.75 -2.89 -1.41
N CYS A 162 15.82 -2.75 -0.08
CA CYS A 162 16.78 -1.86 0.58
C CYS A 162 18.00 -2.62 1.15
N GLY A 163 17.95 -3.94 1.23
CA GLY A 163 19.04 -4.76 1.78
C GLY A 163 19.09 -4.79 3.31
N VAL A 164 17.98 -4.48 3.99
CA VAL A 164 17.86 -4.62 5.45
C VAL A 164 18.05 -6.08 5.84
N ASP A 165 18.95 -6.34 6.80
CA ASP A 165 19.26 -7.68 7.29
C ASP A 165 18.87 -7.90 8.76
N GLU A 166 18.50 -6.84 9.48
CA GLU A 166 17.98 -6.90 10.85
C GLU A 166 16.69 -6.08 10.98
N VAL A 167 15.66 -6.69 11.58
CA VAL A 167 14.43 -6.02 11.99
C VAL A 167 14.23 -6.13 13.49
N ARG A 168 13.89 -5.01 14.12
CA ARG A 168 13.59 -4.89 15.54
C ARG A 168 12.11 -4.63 15.73
N LEU A 169 11.42 -5.55 16.38
CA LEU A 169 9.97 -5.58 16.45
C LEU A 169 9.50 -5.09 17.82
N TYR A 170 8.55 -4.16 17.80
CA TYR A 170 7.81 -3.77 19.00
C TYR A 170 6.33 -3.56 18.69
N ASP A 171 5.49 -4.11 19.55
CA ASP A 171 4.06 -3.87 19.63
C ASP A 171 3.64 -3.86 21.11
N ILE A 172 2.59 -3.10 21.43
CA ILE A 172 1.98 -3.10 22.77
C ILE A 172 1.37 -4.47 23.11
N ASP A 173 0.91 -5.20 22.09
CA ASP A 173 0.51 -6.59 22.19
C ASP A 173 1.68 -7.51 21.82
N ARG A 174 2.29 -8.12 22.84
CA ARG A 174 3.40 -9.07 22.66
C ARG A 174 3.05 -10.27 21.80
N ALA A 175 1.77 -10.65 21.71
CA ALA A 175 1.36 -11.74 20.81
C ALA A 175 1.53 -11.35 19.34
N ALA A 176 1.33 -10.06 18.99
CA ALA A 176 1.56 -9.54 17.65
C ALA A 176 3.05 -9.58 17.27
N THR A 177 3.93 -9.16 18.19
CA THR A 177 5.39 -9.29 18.02
C THR A 177 5.81 -10.74 17.84
N ALA A 178 5.35 -11.65 18.70
CA ALA A 178 5.67 -13.08 18.61
C ALA A 178 5.17 -13.70 17.29
N LYS A 179 3.96 -13.33 16.83
CA LYS A 179 3.43 -13.74 15.51
C LYS A 179 4.34 -13.26 14.39
N CYS A 180 4.74 -11.99 14.41
CA CYS A 180 5.54 -11.39 13.36
C CYS A 180 6.94 -12.03 13.32
N ALA A 181 7.55 -12.24 14.48
CA ALA A 181 8.83 -12.93 14.60
C ALA A 181 8.75 -14.38 14.08
N GLY A 182 7.70 -15.12 14.44
CA GLY A 182 7.45 -16.47 13.94
C GLY A 182 7.29 -16.53 12.42
N ASN A 183 6.56 -15.59 11.83
CA ASN A 183 6.34 -15.52 10.38
C ASN A 183 7.59 -15.10 9.61
N LEU A 184 8.44 -14.25 10.19
CA LEU A 184 9.71 -13.83 9.58
C LEU A 184 10.84 -14.86 9.77
N ALA A 185 10.66 -15.83 10.66
CA ALA A 185 11.62 -16.90 10.86
C ALA A 185 11.88 -17.67 9.55
N GLY A 186 13.15 -17.83 9.19
CA GLY A 186 13.55 -18.53 7.97
C GLY A 186 13.58 -17.67 6.70
N HIS A 187 13.17 -16.40 6.74
CA HIS A 187 13.27 -15.48 5.61
C HIS A 187 14.66 -14.85 5.42
N GLY A 188 15.67 -15.28 6.20
CA GLY A 188 17.03 -14.75 6.10
C GLY A 188 17.18 -13.30 6.58
N ILE A 189 16.27 -12.84 7.46
CA ILE A 189 16.37 -11.59 8.20
C ILE A 189 16.59 -11.91 9.68
N LYS A 190 17.48 -11.19 10.35
CA LYS A 190 17.64 -11.27 11.80
C LYS A 190 16.47 -10.56 12.45
N VAL A 191 15.73 -11.26 13.30
CA VAL A 191 14.60 -10.70 14.05
C VAL A 191 15.01 -10.50 15.50
N VAL A 192 14.74 -9.31 16.04
CA VAL A 192 14.92 -8.97 17.45
C VAL A 192 13.58 -8.52 18.00
N GLU A 193 13.05 -9.23 18.99
CA GLU A 193 11.87 -8.81 19.73
C GLU A 193 12.29 -7.83 20.83
N CYS A 194 11.69 -6.65 20.86
CA CYS A 194 12.05 -5.57 21.78
C CYS A 194 10.97 -5.34 22.84
N ASP A 195 11.37 -4.82 24.00
CA ASP A 195 10.46 -4.64 25.12
C ASP A 195 9.72 -3.29 25.12
N THR A 196 10.32 -2.30 24.46
CA THR A 196 9.81 -0.94 24.32
C THR A 196 10.07 -0.43 22.90
N ALA A 197 9.39 0.65 22.51
CA ALA A 197 9.65 1.29 21.21
C ALA A 197 11.07 1.89 21.17
N GLU A 198 11.55 2.41 22.30
CA GLU A 198 12.90 2.95 22.48
C GLU A 198 13.98 1.89 22.23
N ASP A 199 13.78 0.67 22.73
CA ASP A 199 14.70 -0.46 22.47
C ASP A 199 14.73 -0.84 20.99
N ALA A 200 13.56 -0.82 20.33
CA ALA A 200 13.43 -1.16 18.92
C ALA A 200 14.15 -0.15 18.01
N ILE A 201 14.00 1.15 18.27
CA ILE A 201 14.61 2.19 17.44
C ILE A 201 16.11 2.40 17.70
N LEU A 202 16.63 1.94 18.85
CA LEU A 202 18.02 2.19 19.24
C LEU A 202 19.02 1.58 18.25
N GLY A 203 19.62 2.41 17.39
CA GLY A 203 20.57 1.97 16.36
C GLY A 203 19.92 1.53 15.04
N ALA A 204 18.60 1.65 14.91
CA ALA A 204 17.92 1.50 13.63
C ALA A 204 18.18 2.72 12.72
N GLN A 205 18.41 2.50 11.43
CA GLN A 205 18.54 3.58 10.45
C GLN A 205 17.22 3.88 9.74
N ILE A 206 16.31 2.92 9.73
CA ILE A 206 14.95 3.04 9.21
C ILE A 206 13.98 2.76 10.36
N ILE A 207 12.97 3.60 10.53
CA ILE A 207 11.90 3.41 11.50
C ILE A 207 10.59 3.36 10.73
N THR A 208 9.86 2.26 10.82
CA THR A 208 8.54 2.11 10.22
C THR A 208 7.49 2.05 11.31
N THR A 209 6.54 2.97 11.30
CA THR A 209 5.37 2.95 12.19
C THR A 209 4.14 2.50 11.41
N CYS A 210 3.39 1.55 11.96
CA CYS A 210 2.18 1.01 11.35
C CYS A 210 1.20 0.51 12.42
N THR A 211 0.83 1.40 13.33
CA THR A 211 -0.11 1.17 14.43
C THR A 211 -1.55 1.48 14.01
N ALA A 212 -2.49 0.76 14.60
CA ALA A 212 -3.92 0.89 14.30
C ALA A 212 -4.66 1.50 15.49
N ASP A 213 -4.57 2.82 15.64
CA ASP A 213 -5.26 3.57 16.69
C ASP A 213 -5.90 4.84 16.11
N LYS A 214 -7.23 4.99 16.19
CA LYS A 214 -7.98 6.09 15.54
C LYS A 214 -7.99 7.34 16.42
N GLN A 215 -6.80 7.88 16.69
CA GLN A 215 -6.61 9.12 17.43
C GLN A 215 -5.28 9.78 17.08
N TYR A 216 -5.09 11.02 17.53
CA TYR A 216 -3.80 11.71 17.51
C TYR A 216 -2.85 11.06 18.52
N ALA A 217 -2.15 10.01 18.10
CA ALA A 217 -1.17 9.33 18.93
C ALA A 217 0.24 9.92 18.72
N THR A 218 1.07 9.75 19.74
CA THR A 218 2.50 10.07 19.69
C THR A 218 3.30 8.80 19.97
N ILE A 219 3.21 7.85 19.03
CA ILE A 219 3.95 6.58 19.05
C ILE A 219 5.45 6.85 19.08
N LEU A 220 5.91 7.82 18.30
CA LEU A 220 7.26 8.36 18.40
C LEU A 220 7.21 9.78 18.98
N THR A 221 7.99 10.00 20.02
CA THR A 221 8.21 11.33 20.63
C THR A 221 9.49 11.97 20.11
N ASP A 222 9.64 13.28 20.29
CA ASP A 222 10.80 14.02 19.78
C ASP A 222 12.15 13.47 20.26
N ASN A 223 12.22 12.99 21.50
CA ASN A 223 13.44 12.46 22.11
C ASN A 223 13.82 11.06 21.62
N MET A 224 12.90 10.36 20.94
CA MET A 224 13.13 9.02 20.41
C MET A 224 13.88 9.05 19.08
N VAL A 225 13.64 10.09 18.26
CA VAL A 225 14.15 10.17 16.89
C VAL A 225 15.50 10.90 16.87
N GLY A 226 16.57 10.14 16.60
CA GLY A 226 17.92 10.65 16.41
C GLY A 226 18.15 11.24 15.00
N SER A 227 19.24 11.98 14.83
CA SER A 227 19.68 12.48 13.52
C SER A 227 20.05 11.34 12.58
N GLY A 228 19.83 11.53 11.29
CA GLY A 228 20.30 10.61 10.26
C GLY A 228 19.45 9.36 10.09
N VAL A 229 18.21 9.34 10.56
CA VAL A 229 17.27 8.24 10.30
C VAL A 229 16.34 8.54 9.12
N HIS A 230 15.71 7.50 8.60
CA HIS A 230 14.55 7.61 7.73
C HIS A 230 13.32 7.01 8.42
N ILE A 231 12.19 7.71 8.34
CA ILE A 231 10.93 7.29 8.93
C ILE A 231 9.93 6.99 7.82
N ASN A 232 9.33 5.81 7.85
CA ASN A 232 8.12 5.48 7.11
C ASN A 232 6.95 5.58 8.08
N ALA A 233 6.17 6.67 8.01
CA ALA A 233 4.94 6.81 8.76
C ALA A 233 3.79 6.27 7.92
N ILE A 234 3.32 5.06 8.24
CA ILE A 234 2.33 4.32 7.45
C ILE A 234 0.99 4.22 8.16
N GLY A 235 0.98 4.26 9.50
CA GLY A 235 -0.26 4.10 10.25
C GLY A 235 -1.17 5.30 10.13
N GLY A 236 -0.66 6.54 10.24
CA GLY A 236 -1.45 7.76 10.15
C GLY A 236 -2.03 8.01 8.75
N ASP A 237 -3.25 7.54 8.50
CA ASP A 237 -3.82 7.44 7.14
C ASP A 237 -5.21 8.06 6.99
N CYS A 238 -5.72 8.76 8.00
CA CYS A 238 -7.02 9.42 7.95
C CYS A 238 -7.10 10.65 8.88
N PRO A 239 -8.10 11.53 8.71
CA PRO A 239 -8.23 12.72 9.54
C PRO A 239 -8.43 12.35 11.00
N GLY A 240 -7.64 12.94 11.88
CA GLY A 240 -7.66 12.66 13.32
C GLY A 240 -6.85 11.43 13.75
N LYS A 241 -6.06 10.83 12.84
CA LYS A 241 -5.21 9.67 13.12
C LYS A 241 -3.76 9.96 12.75
N THR A 242 -2.89 10.04 13.74
CA THR A 242 -1.44 10.30 13.58
C THR A 242 -0.63 9.44 14.53
N GLU A 243 0.65 9.26 14.23
CA GLU A 243 1.60 8.44 14.99
C GLU A 243 2.79 9.24 15.51
N LEU A 244 3.12 10.39 14.91
CA LEU A 244 4.31 11.15 15.23
C LEU A 244 3.97 12.42 16.01
N ALA A 245 4.81 12.75 16.99
CA ALA A 245 4.75 14.07 17.61
C ALA A 245 5.10 15.18 16.60
N PRO A 246 4.40 16.34 16.60
CA PRO A 246 4.65 17.44 15.65
C PRO A 246 6.10 17.92 15.57
N ALA A 247 6.83 17.83 16.68
CA ALA A 247 8.24 18.22 16.75
C ALA A 247 9.15 17.40 15.81
N ILE A 248 8.80 16.13 15.54
CA ILE A 248 9.51 15.28 14.57
C ILE A 248 9.30 15.83 13.16
N LEU A 249 8.07 16.25 12.84
CA LEU A 249 7.73 16.80 11.53
C LEU A 249 8.53 18.08 11.25
N HIS A 250 8.59 19.00 12.20
CA HIS A 250 9.33 20.27 12.06
C HIS A 250 10.84 20.13 11.88
N ARG A 251 11.43 18.97 12.23
CA ARG A 251 12.88 18.70 12.05
C ARG A 251 13.19 17.72 10.94
N SER A 252 12.18 17.26 10.22
CA SER A 252 12.31 16.31 9.12
C SER A 252 12.13 17.01 7.80
N ASP A 253 12.85 16.57 6.78
CA ASP A 253 12.43 16.83 5.40
C ASP A 253 11.34 15.81 5.05
N ILE A 254 10.15 16.33 4.69
CA ILE A 254 8.94 15.53 4.55
C ILE A 254 8.66 15.24 3.07
N PHE A 255 8.44 13.97 2.77
CA PHE A 255 8.14 13.43 1.46
C PHE A 255 6.75 12.79 1.48
N VAL A 256 5.95 13.03 0.45
CA VAL A 256 4.55 12.59 0.38
C VAL A 256 4.24 11.94 -0.97
N GLU A 257 3.14 11.18 -1.02
CA GLU A 257 2.59 10.65 -2.29
C GLU A 257 1.89 11.77 -3.06
N PHE A 258 0.77 12.29 -2.53
CA PHE A 258 -0.04 13.32 -3.16
C PHE A 258 -0.47 14.39 -2.13
N PRO A 259 0.09 15.62 -2.18
CA PRO A 259 -0.04 16.60 -1.11
C PRO A 259 -1.49 16.94 -0.75
N GLU A 260 -2.37 17.09 -1.75
CA GLU A 260 -3.78 17.46 -1.50
C GLU A 260 -4.51 16.45 -0.60
N GLN A 261 -4.17 15.16 -0.75
CA GLN A 261 -4.72 14.09 0.07
C GLN A 261 -3.96 13.96 1.40
N THR A 262 -2.63 13.94 1.37
CA THR A 262 -1.80 13.76 2.58
C THR A 262 -1.99 14.90 3.59
N ARG A 263 -2.30 16.13 3.14
CA ARG A 263 -2.64 17.26 4.05
C ARG A 263 -3.87 17.03 4.92
N ILE A 264 -4.79 16.18 4.47
CA ILE A 264 -6.03 15.89 5.15
C ILE A 264 -5.87 14.68 6.07
N GLU A 265 -5.01 13.73 5.69
CA GLU A 265 -5.03 12.36 6.22
C GLU A 265 -3.73 11.93 6.90
N GLY A 266 -2.59 12.49 6.48
CA GLY A 266 -1.26 12.09 6.94
C GLY A 266 -0.81 12.78 8.21
N GLU A 267 0.42 12.55 8.61
CA GLU A 267 1.05 13.20 9.76
C GLU A 267 1.07 14.73 9.62
N ILE A 268 1.25 15.26 8.40
CA ILE A 268 1.30 16.70 8.13
C ILE A 268 -0.03 17.42 8.33
N GLN A 269 -1.13 16.72 8.63
CA GLN A 269 -2.37 17.36 9.09
C GLN A 269 -2.17 18.15 10.40
N GLN A 270 -1.07 17.89 11.11
CA GLN A 270 -0.65 18.60 12.33
C GLN A 270 0.11 19.91 12.05
N LEU A 271 0.38 20.23 10.77
CA LEU A 271 1.17 21.40 10.35
C LEU A 271 0.30 22.43 9.65
N GLU A 272 0.85 23.63 9.49
CA GLU A 272 0.24 24.66 8.64
C GLU A 272 0.13 24.19 7.19
N ALA A 273 -0.93 24.62 6.49
CA ALA A 273 -1.26 24.15 5.15
C ALA A 273 -0.17 24.44 4.11
N ASP A 274 0.66 25.46 4.34
CA ASP A 274 1.76 25.89 3.47
C ASP A 274 3.13 25.35 3.88
N HIS A 275 3.21 24.48 4.90
CA HIS A 275 4.46 23.84 5.30
C HIS A 275 5.09 23.08 4.12
N GLU A 276 6.37 23.28 3.82
CA GLU A 276 6.98 22.67 2.63
C GLU A 276 6.98 21.13 2.70
N VAL A 277 6.59 20.47 1.60
CA VAL A 277 6.70 19.02 1.42
C VAL A 277 7.20 18.73 0.02
N THR A 278 7.90 17.61 -0.17
CA THR A 278 8.39 17.17 -1.48
C THR A 278 7.57 15.97 -1.96
N GLU A 279 7.10 16.01 -3.19
CA GLU A 279 6.43 14.84 -3.77
C GLU A 279 7.46 13.80 -4.20
N ILE A 280 7.24 12.53 -3.82
CA ILE A 280 8.23 11.48 -4.05
C ILE A 280 8.53 11.23 -5.55
N TRP A 281 7.56 11.49 -6.42
CA TRP A 281 7.76 11.40 -7.87
C TRP A 281 8.80 12.40 -8.39
N GLN A 282 8.92 13.58 -7.76
CA GLN A 282 9.93 14.59 -8.11
C GLN A 282 11.33 14.09 -7.77
N VAL A 283 11.48 13.37 -6.66
CA VAL A 283 12.75 12.71 -6.30
C VAL A 283 13.08 11.59 -7.28
N LEU A 284 12.10 10.74 -7.63
CA LEU A 284 12.27 9.64 -8.59
C LEU A 284 12.66 10.10 -10.00
N THR A 285 12.26 11.31 -10.38
CA THR A 285 12.55 11.92 -11.69
C THR A 285 13.75 12.87 -11.66
N GLY A 286 14.37 13.09 -10.50
CA GLY A 286 15.50 14.00 -10.32
C GLY A 286 15.14 15.49 -10.38
N GLN A 287 13.86 15.84 -10.23
CA GLN A 287 13.37 17.22 -10.15
C GLN A 287 13.54 17.81 -8.74
N ALA A 288 13.56 16.94 -7.71
CA ALA A 288 13.87 17.30 -6.34
C ALA A 288 14.98 16.41 -5.78
N GLU A 289 15.71 16.92 -4.79
CA GLU A 289 16.70 16.12 -4.07
C GLU A 289 16.00 15.25 -3.01
N GLY A 290 16.45 14.00 -2.87
CA GLY A 290 16.05 13.13 -1.76
C GLY A 290 16.85 13.46 -0.49
N ARG A 291 17.55 12.46 0.06
CA ARG A 291 18.50 12.69 1.15
C ARG A 291 19.71 13.52 0.67
N ARG A 292 19.98 14.63 1.36
CA ARG A 292 21.07 15.59 1.15
C ARG A 292 22.26 15.39 2.09
N THR A 293 22.02 15.04 3.36
CA THR A 293 23.09 14.88 4.36
C THR A 293 22.94 13.60 5.20
N ALA A 294 24.01 13.20 5.88
CA ALA A 294 24.02 12.02 6.73
C ALA A 294 23.20 12.21 8.01
N GLU A 295 23.12 13.45 8.52
CA GLU A 295 22.43 13.81 9.76
C GLU A 295 20.94 14.15 9.53
N GLN A 296 20.52 14.31 8.28
CA GLN A 296 19.14 14.63 7.91
C GLN A 296 18.16 13.58 8.43
N ILE A 297 17.04 14.02 8.96
CA ILE A 297 15.89 13.17 9.22
C ILE A 297 14.98 13.29 7.98
N THR A 298 14.72 12.17 7.34
CA THR A 298 13.78 12.12 6.20
C THR A 298 12.52 11.39 6.65
N LEU A 299 11.36 11.98 6.40
CA LEU A 299 10.07 11.40 6.72
C LEU A 299 9.30 11.12 5.44
N PHE A 300 8.90 9.87 5.22
CA PHE A 300 7.84 9.55 4.27
C PHE A 300 6.51 9.49 5.02
N ASP A 301 5.66 10.46 4.75
CA ASP A 301 4.29 10.55 5.27
C ASP A 301 3.34 9.88 4.26
N SER A 302 3.06 8.60 4.50
CA SER A 302 2.34 7.72 3.58
C SER A 302 0.92 7.50 4.06
N VAL A 303 -0.03 7.83 3.18
CA VAL A 303 -1.46 7.59 3.38
C VAL A 303 -2.03 6.60 2.36
N GLY A 304 -1.22 6.25 1.36
CA GLY A 304 -1.57 5.42 0.22
C GLY A 304 -2.34 6.20 -0.84
N PHE A 305 -1.89 6.08 -2.10
CA PHE A 305 -2.52 6.76 -3.23
C PHE A 305 -2.88 5.82 -4.38
N ALA A 306 -3.90 6.20 -5.16
CA ALA A 306 -4.52 5.37 -6.18
C ALA A 306 -3.53 4.87 -7.27
N ILE A 307 -2.44 5.60 -7.53
CA ILE A 307 -1.42 5.20 -8.50
C ILE A 307 -0.69 3.92 -8.06
N GLU A 308 -0.51 3.69 -6.76
CA GLU A 308 0.11 2.46 -6.26
C GLU A 308 -0.81 1.26 -6.44
N ASP A 309 -2.11 1.46 -6.19
CA ASP A 309 -3.13 0.44 -6.43
C ASP A 309 -3.23 0.10 -7.92
N PHE A 310 -3.22 1.13 -8.77
CA PHE A 310 -3.18 1.00 -10.22
C PHE A 310 -1.94 0.21 -10.71
N SER A 311 -0.76 0.53 -10.16
CA SER A 311 0.50 -0.17 -10.45
C SER A 311 0.38 -1.66 -10.09
N ALA A 312 -0.18 -1.95 -8.92
CA ALA A 312 -0.38 -3.31 -8.44
C ALA A 312 -1.41 -4.09 -9.28
N LEU A 313 -2.51 -3.45 -9.70
CA LEU A 313 -3.52 -4.03 -10.59
C LEU A 313 -2.91 -4.38 -11.95
N ARG A 314 -2.10 -3.50 -12.53
CA ARG A 314 -1.38 -3.76 -13.78
C ARG A 314 -0.41 -4.93 -13.63
N TYR A 315 0.39 -4.94 -12.56
CA TYR A 315 1.32 -6.02 -12.30
C TYR A 315 0.60 -7.37 -12.21
N VAL A 316 -0.48 -7.45 -11.42
CA VAL A 316 -1.27 -8.68 -11.30
C VAL A 316 -1.87 -9.11 -12.63
N ARG A 317 -2.47 -8.19 -13.41
CA ARG A 317 -2.99 -8.48 -14.76
C ARG A 317 -1.93 -9.15 -15.63
N ASP A 318 -0.72 -8.62 -15.63
CA ASP A 318 0.36 -9.11 -16.49
C ASP A 318 0.86 -10.49 -15.99
N GLN A 319 0.99 -10.68 -14.68
CA GLN A 319 1.39 -11.97 -14.09
C GLN A 319 0.36 -13.08 -14.31
N ILE A 320 -0.95 -12.78 -14.28
CA ILE A 320 -1.97 -13.82 -14.51
C ILE A 320 -2.12 -14.21 -15.98
N ALA A 321 -1.72 -13.34 -16.91
CA ALA A 321 -1.68 -13.67 -18.33
C ALA A 321 -0.66 -14.80 -18.60
N GLU A 322 0.44 -14.82 -17.86
CA GLU A 322 1.49 -15.84 -17.97
C GLU A 322 1.17 -17.10 -17.15
N THR A 323 0.66 -16.93 -15.93
CA THR A 323 0.49 -18.05 -14.98
C THR A 323 -0.86 -18.75 -15.07
N GLY A 324 -1.90 -18.10 -15.63
CA GLY A 324 -3.26 -18.62 -15.65
C GLY A 324 -3.92 -18.69 -14.26
N LEU A 325 -3.37 -18.02 -13.25
CA LEU A 325 -3.87 -18.03 -11.88
C LEU A 325 -5.04 -17.06 -11.66
N PHE A 326 -6.13 -17.29 -12.39
CA PHE A 326 -7.40 -16.56 -12.25
C PHE A 326 -8.59 -17.51 -12.42
N GLN A 327 -9.80 -16.98 -12.21
CA GLN A 327 -11.05 -17.63 -12.61
C GLN A 327 -11.82 -16.70 -13.55
N PRO A 328 -12.34 -17.19 -14.69
CA PRO A 328 -13.20 -16.38 -15.55
C PRO A 328 -14.52 -16.10 -14.82
N LEU A 329 -14.83 -14.82 -14.61
CA LEU A 329 -16.05 -14.35 -13.97
C LEU A 329 -17.02 -13.86 -15.04
N ASP A 330 -18.18 -14.53 -15.16
CA ASP A 330 -19.30 -14.08 -15.99
C ASP A 330 -19.93 -12.83 -15.34
N LEU A 331 -19.42 -11.66 -15.74
CA LEU A 331 -19.73 -10.38 -15.10
C LEU A 331 -20.52 -9.45 -16.03
N LEU A 332 -20.33 -9.57 -17.35
CA LEU A 332 -20.90 -8.64 -18.33
C LEU A 332 -22.02 -9.30 -19.12
N ALA A 333 -23.10 -8.56 -19.33
CA ALA A 333 -24.14 -8.98 -20.26
C ALA A 333 -23.60 -8.92 -21.70
N ASP A 334 -23.74 -10.01 -22.44
CA ASP A 334 -23.24 -10.13 -23.82
C ASP A 334 -24.35 -10.65 -24.75
N PRO A 335 -25.29 -9.78 -25.17
CA PRO A 335 -26.33 -10.13 -26.12
C PRO A 335 -25.77 -10.21 -27.56
N ASP A 336 -26.35 -11.08 -28.39
CA ASP A 336 -25.96 -11.24 -29.81
C ASP A 336 -26.06 -9.91 -30.61
N ASP A 337 -27.08 -9.10 -30.32
CA ASP A 337 -27.14 -7.68 -30.69
C ASP A 337 -26.81 -6.85 -29.43
N PRO A 338 -25.73 -6.05 -29.40
CA PRO A 338 -25.34 -5.22 -28.25
C PRO A 338 -26.44 -4.31 -27.68
N ARG A 339 -27.53 -4.09 -28.44
CA ARG A 339 -28.67 -3.26 -28.04
C ARG A 339 -29.83 -4.08 -27.44
N ASP A 340 -29.84 -5.40 -27.62
CA ASP A 340 -30.94 -6.30 -27.25
C ASP A 340 -30.72 -7.01 -25.90
N LEU A 341 -30.51 -6.23 -24.85
CA LEU A 341 -30.41 -6.77 -23.48
C LEU A 341 -31.72 -7.48 -23.04
N PHE A 342 -32.87 -6.98 -23.50
CA PHE A 342 -34.16 -7.59 -23.13
C PHE A 342 -34.38 -8.94 -23.81
N GLY A 343 -33.99 -9.09 -25.08
CA GLY A 343 -34.06 -10.38 -25.76
C GLY A 343 -33.13 -11.43 -25.15
N MET A 344 -31.97 -11.04 -24.62
CA MET A 344 -31.10 -11.95 -23.84
C MET A 344 -31.86 -12.54 -22.64
N LEU A 345 -32.60 -11.71 -21.89
CA LEU A 345 -33.45 -12.17 -20.79
C LEU A 345 -34.56 -13.11 -21.27
N GLN A 346 -35.21 -12.82 -22.40
CA GLN A 346 -36.27 -13.67 -22.94
C GLN A 346 -35.77 -15.06 -23.39
N ARG A 347 -34.54 -15.14 -23.89
CA ARG A 347 -33.90 -16.41 -24.28
C ARG A 347 -33.42 -17.24 -23.08
N ALA A 348 -33.46 -16.68 -21.87
CA ALA A 348 -33.01 -17.34 -20.65
C ALA A 348 -34.05 -18.27 -19.99
N GLY A 349 -35.33 -18.18 -20.39
CA GLY A 349 -36.43 -19.03 -19.90
C GLY A 349 -36.64 -20.29 -20.71
#